data_AF-A0A836SHL0-F1
#
_entry.id   AF-A0A836SHL0-F1
#
_cell.length_a   1.000
_cell.length_b   1.000
_cell.length_c   1.000
_cell.angle_alpha   90.00
_cell.angle_beta   90.00
_cell.angle_gamma   90.00
#
_symmetry.space_group_name_H-M   'P 1'
#
loop_
_entity.id
_entity.type
_entity.pdbx_description
1 polymer ?
#
loop_
_entity_poly.entity_id
_entity_poly.type
_entity_poly.pdbx_seq_one_letter_code
_entity_poly.pdbx_strand_id
1 'polypeptide(L)'
;MGWPRMGLGGMALGWGAGRTSMKTEPPVRRAVFIDRDGTLNELIYSEEHGIVDSPHRAEDVRLVPGAAEFIIGVKALGYLVIVVTNQPGIAKGSLTTDELQRINRRLESLLAQRGARWDELLYCPHHPRMHARGVTEFVAQCDCRKPEPGLILEGARRHAVDLSRSWMVGDGISDVQAGRRAGCRTLLVTRLKIETIERFLSLEEATPDYTATDLFAALRIIRDVTADSSG
;
A
#
# COMPACT_ATOMS: atom_id res chain seq x y z
N MET A 1 28.52 -24.01 63.14
CA MET A 1 29.71 -24.51 62.41
C MET A 1 29.89 -23.57 61.23
N GLY A 2 30.92 -22.75 61.04
CA GLY A 2 32.30 -22.71 61.49
C GLY A 2 33.04 -22.10 60.28
N TRP A 3 33.60 -20.89 60.43
CA TRP A 3 34.45 -20.27 59.41
C TRP A 3 35.81 -21.03 59.33
N PRO A 4 36.58 -20.87 58.25
CA PRO A 4 37.64 -19.88 58.34
C PRO A 4 37.86 -19.02 57.09
N ARG A 5 38.42 -17.85 57.36
CA ARG A 5 38.92 -16.80 56.48
C ARG A 5 40.44 -17.00 56.30
N MET A 6 40.98 -16.75 55.11
CA MET A 6 42.38 -16.35 54.77
C MET A 6 42.47 -16.42 53.22
N GLY A 7 43.09 -15.51 52.45
CA GLY A 7 43.92 -14.34 52.69
C GLY A 7 44.14 -13.61 51.35
N LEU A 8 44.76 -12.44 51.44
CA LEU A 8 44.93 -11.41 50.40
C LEU A 8 45.83 -11.83 49.21
N GLY A 9 45.57 -11.23 48.05
CA GLY A 9 46.54 -11.21 46.95
C GLY A 9 46.11 -10.38 45.73
N GLY A 10 46.69 -9.18 45.57
CA GLY A 10 47.14 -8.68 44.26
C GLY A 10 46.14 -7.94 43.35
N MET A 11 46.31 -6.63 43.26
CA MET A 11 45.87 -5.79 42.13
C MET A 11 46.42 -6.31 40.80
N ALA A 12 45.61 -6.29 39.73
CA ALA A 12 46.07 -5.93 38.39
C ALA A 12 44.88 -5.48 37.53
N LEU A 13 45.05 -4.30 36.93
CA LEU A 13 44.14 -3.65 35.99
C LEU A 13 43.95 -4.51 34.74
N GLY A 14 42.70 -4.59 34.26
CA GLY A 14 42.38 -5.17 32.97
C GLY A 14 41.00 -4.73 32.52
N TRP A 15 40.88 -3.46 32.09
CA TRP A 15 39.71 -2.99 31.36
C TRP A 15 39.74 -3.63 29.97
N GLY A 16 39.19 -4.85 29.87
CA GLY A 16 38.88 -5.46 28.59
C GLY A 16 37.68 -4.76 27.99
N ALA A 17 37.94 -3.77 27.14
CA ALA A 17 36.94 -3.18 26.25
C ALA A 17 36.40 -4.27 25.33
N GLY A 18 35.34 -4.95 25.77
CA GLY A 18 34.51 -5.76 24.89
C GLY A 18 33.94 -4.82 23.83
N ARG A 19 34.44 -4.94 22.60
CA ARG A 19 33.77 -4.35 21.44
C ARG A 19 32.40 -5.00 21.34
N THR A 20 31.39 -4.34 21.89
CA THR A 20 30.00 -4.64 21.62
C THR A 20 29.82 -4.52 20.11
N SER A 21 29.67 -5.66 19.44
CA SER A 21 29.27 -5.69 18.04
C SER A 21 27.92 -4.98 17.95
N MET A 22 27.93 -3.73 17.48
CA MET A 22 26.71 -3.01 17.15
C MET A 22 26.06 -3.82 16.03
N LYS A 23 24.99 -4.56 16.33
CA LYS A 23 24.10 -5.07 15.31
C LYS A 23 23.55 -3.84 14.61
N THR A 24 24.02 -3.56 13.39
CA THR A 24 23.44 -2.52 12.55
C THR A 24 21.98 -2.90 12.34
N GLU A 25 21.06 -2.07 12.83
CA GLU A 25 19.65 -2.26 12.55
C GLU A 25 19.44 -2.32 11.04
N PRO A 26 18.56 -3.20 10.54
CA PRO A 26 18.28 -3.26 9.12
C PRO A 26 17.82 -1.88 8.64
N PRO A 27 18.21 -1.44 7.44
CA PRO A 27 17.85 -0.13 6.93
C PRO A 27 16.32 0.00 6.88
N VAL A 28 15.82 1.10 7.43
CA VAL A 28 14.40 1.44 7.45
C VAL A 28 13.88 1.51 6.02
N ARG A 29 12.97 0.61 5.66
CA ARG A 29 12.41 0.52 4.30
C ARG A 29 11.29 1.54 4.13
N ARG A 30 11.11 2.01 2.89
CA ARG A 30 10.01 2.89 2.48
C ARG A 30 9.15 2.16 1.46
N ALA A 31 7.85 2.44 1.44
CA ALA A 31 6.96 1.86 0.45
C ALA A 31 6.10 2.91 -0.25
N VAL A 32 5.69 2.58 -1.46
CA VAL A 32 4.52 3.14 -2.11
C VAL A 32 3.43 2.08 -2.02
N PHE A 33 2.46 2.32 -1.14
CA PHE A 33 1.20 1.61 -1.13
C PHE A 33 0.35 2.15 -2.28
N ILE A 34 -0.18 1.28 -3.13
CA ILE A 34 -0.88 1.68 -4.34
C ILE A 34 -2.20 0.92 -4.50
N ASP A 35 -3.27 1.63 -4.87
CA ASP A 35 -4.52 0.97 -5.23
C ASP A 35 -4.41 0.23 -6.58
N ARG A 36 -5.30 -0.73 -6.81
CA ARG A 36 -5.30 -1.57 -8.00
C ARG A 36 -6.24 -1.02 -9.07
N ASP A 37 -7.52 -0.99 -8.77
CA ASP A 37 -8.58 -0.63 -9.72
C ASP A 37 -8.65 0.90 -9.84
N GLY A 38 -8.78 1.43 -11.06
CA GLY A 38 -8.71 2.87 -11.32
C GLY A 38 -7.30 3.47 -11.29
N THR A 39 -6.34 2.80 -10.63
CA THR A 39 -4.95 3.25 -10.49
C THR A 39 -3.96 2.44 -11.31
N LEU A 40 -3.84 1.11 -11.10
CA LEU A 40 -2.96 0.24 -11.90
C LEU A 40 -3.69 -0.37 -13.10
N ASN A 41 -4.92 -0.83 -12.92
CA ASN A 41 -5.80 -1.26 -14.01
C ASN A 41 -6.98 -0.32 -14.18
N GLU A 42 -7.45 -0.19 -15.41
CA GLU A 42 -8.59 0.65 -15.74
C GLU A 42 -9.87 0.10 -15.08
N LEU A 43 -10.77 1.01 -14.71
CA LEU A 43 -12.17 0.67 -14.50
C LEU A 43 -12.84 0.51 -15.87
N ILE A 44 -13.69 -0.48 -16.02
CA ILE A 44 -14.38 -0.82 -17.27
C ILE A 44 -15.89 -0.68 -17.09
N TYR A 45 -16.60 -0.39 -18.17
CA TYR A 45 -18.06 -0.46 -18.15
C TYR A 45 -18.51 -1.92 -18.11
N SER A 46 -19.20 -2.31 -17.05
CA SER A 46 -19.82 -3.62 -16.91
C SER A 46 -21.25 -3.56 -17.46
N GLU A 47 -21.49 -4.21 -18.59
CA GLU A 47 -22.85 -4.29 -19.18
C GLU A 47 -23.84 -5.00 -18.25
N GLU A 48 -23.40 -6.04 -17.54
CA GLU A 48 -24.24 -6.78 -16.59
C GLU A 48 -24.69 -5.89 -15.42
N HIS A 49 -23.82 -5.00 -14.94
CA HIS A 49 -24.10 -4.16 -13.79
C HIS A 49 -24.57 -2.74 -14.17
N GLY A 50 -24.47 -2.36 -15.45
CA GLY A 50 -24.82 -1.04 -15.97
C GLY A 50 -23.98 0.11 -15.42
N ILE A 51 -22.80 -0.18 -14.86
CA ILE A 51 -21.92 0.79 -14.18
C ILE A 51 -20.47 0.59 -14.58
N VAL A 52 -19.66 1.64 -14.37
CA VAL A 52 -18.20 1.54 -14.44
C VAL A 52 -17.69 0.93 -13.13
N ASP A 53 -16.98 -0.19 -13.22
CA ASP A 53 -16.45 -0.93 -12.07
C ASP A 53 -15.12 -1.61 -12.43
N SER A 54 -14.54 -2.33 -11.48
CA SER A 54 -13.35 -3.16 -11.64
C SER A 54 -13.63 -4.32 -12.62
N PRO A 55 -12.62 -4.83 -13.33
CA PRO A 55 -12.80 -5.99 -14.22
C PRO A 55 -13.20 -7.23 -13.42
N HIS A 56 -14.26 -7.91 -13.86
CA HIS A 56 -14.71 -9.18 -13.26
C HIS A 56 -14.10 -10.41 -13.95
N ARG A 57 -13.45 -10.21 -15.10
CA ARG A 57 -12.78 -11.26 -15.87
C ARG A 57 -11.36 -10.85 -16.16
N ALA A 58 -10.46 -11.84 -16.23
CA ALA A 58 -9.07 -11.59 -16.53
C ALA A 58 -8.89 -10.94 -17.91
N GLU A 59 -9.65 -11.38 -18.91
CA GLU A 59 -9.57 -10.86 -20.28
C GLU A 59 -9.83 -9.34 -20.37
N ASP A 60 -10.60 -8.78 -19.45
CA ASP A 60 -10.99 -7.36 -19.46
C ASP A 60 -9.95 -6.45 -18.79
N VAL A 61 -8.93 -7.03 -18.15
CA VAL A 61 -7.88 -6.26 -17.46
C VAL A 61 -7.05 -5.48 -18.47
N ARG A 62 -7.04 -4.15 -18.31
CA ARG A 62 -6.24 -3.20 -19.07
C ARG A 62 -5.42 -2.35 -18.12
N LEU A 63 -4.15 -2.09 -18.47
CA LEU A 63 -3.30 -1.22 -17.65
C LEU A 63 -3.71 0.24 -17.81
N VAL A 64 -3.73 0.97 -16.70
CA VAL A 64 -3.75 2.43 -16.74
C VAL A 64 -2.45 2.92 -17.42
N PRO A 65 -2.52 3.93 -18.31
CA PRO A 65 -1.32 4.53 -18.89
C PRO A 65 -0.33 5.00 -17.81
N GLY A 66 0.93 4.56 -17.92
CA GLY A 66 1.98 4.90 -16.96
C GLY A 66 2.10 3.95 -15.75
N ALA A 67 1.23 2.93 -15.62
CA ALA A 67 1.27 2.01 -14.47
C ALA A 67 2.60 1.26 -14.31
N ALA A 68 3.14 0.73 -15.42
CA ALA A 68 4.41 0.02 -15.38
C ALA A 68 5.58 0.97 -15.10
N GLU A 69 5.58 2.12 -15.78
CA GLU A 69 6.60 3.15 -15.66
C GLU A 69 6.65 3.74 -14.26
N PHE A 70 5.49 3.95 -13.63
CA PHE A 70 5.37 4.37 -12.24
C PHE A 70 6.01 3.35 -11.29
N ILE A 71 5.64 2.07 -11.40
CA ILE A 71 6.21 1.00 -10.55
C ILE A 71 7.73 0.93 -10.71
N ILE A 72 8.24 0.93 -11.94
CA ILE A 72 9.68 0.90 -12.21
C ILE A 72 10.36 2.13 -11.60
N GLY A 73 9.77 3.31 -11.80
CA GLY A 73 10.29 4.58 -11.31
C GLY A 73 10.38 4.64 -9.79
N VAL A 74 9.32 4.31 -9.06
CA VAL A 74 9.35 4.36 -7.59
C VAL A 74 10.28 3.29 -7.00
N LYS A 75 10.40 2.12 -7.64
CA LYS A 75 11.39 1.12 -7.23
C LYS A 75 12.83 1.59 -7.46
N ALA A 76 13.09 2.31 -8.55
CA ALA A 76 14.40 2.91 -8.81
C ALA A 76 14.76 3.99 -7.75
N LEU A 77 13.77 4.58 -7.10
CA LEU A 77 13.96 5.49 -5.94
C LEU A 77 14.12 4.76 -4.60
N GLY A 78 14.13 3.42 -4.61
CA GLY A 78 14.34 2.59 -3.42
C GLY A 78 13.07 2.32 -2.60
N TYR A 79 11.88 2.56 -3.16
CA TYR A 79 10.62 2.16 -2.52
C TYR A 79 10.25 0.72 -2.84
N LEU A 80 9.69 0.02 -1.86
CA LEU A 80 8.86 -1.15 -2.12
C LEU A 80 7.53 -0.70 -2.75
N VAL A 81 6.92 -1.55 -3.55
CA VAL A 81 5.58 -1.34 -4.12
C VAL A 81 4.64 -2.40 -3.55
N ILE A 82 3.69 -1.97 -2.72
CA ILE A 82 2.73 -2.86 -2.07
C ILE A 82 1.33 -2.48 -2.56
N VAL A 83 0.69 -3.37 -3.31
CA VAL A 83 -0.67 -3.14 -3.78
C VAL A 83 -1.65 -3.37 -2.63
N VAL A 84 -2.54 -2.42 -2.36
CA VAL A 84 -3.57 -2.52 -1.33
C VAL A 84 -4.94 -2.19 -1.92
N THR A 85 -5.84 -3.18 -2.02
CA THR A 85 -7.09 -3.01 -2.78
C THR A 85 -8.33 -3.55 -2.05
N ASN A 86 -9.46 -2.84 -2.21
CA ASN A 86 -10.76 -3.31 -1.73
C ASN A 86 -11.40 -4.21 -2.81
N GLN A 87 -11.72 -5.47 -2.49
CA GLN A 87 -12.37 -6.42 -3.42
C GLN A 87 -13.73 -6.89 -2.89
N PRO A 88 -14.71 -5.97 -2.73
CA PRO A 88 -16.04 -6.31 -2.19
C PRO A 88 -16.83 -7.26 -3.09
N GLY A 89 -16.41 -7.47 -4.34
CA GLY A 89 -17.07 -8.42 -5.25
C GLY A 89 -17.22 -9.81 -4.64
N ILE A 90 -16.26 -10.21 -3.79
CA ILE A 90 -16.31 -11.47 -3.03
C ILE A 90 -17.48 -11.47 -2.04
N ALA A 91 -17.55 -10.49 -1.12
CA ALA A 91 -18.67 -10.37 -0.20
C ALA A 91 -20.02 -10.16 -0.91
N LYS A 92 -20.03 -9.51 -2.07
CA LYS A 92 -21.23 -9.29 -2.91
C LYS A 92 -21.66 -10.55 -3.67
N GLY A 93 -20.80 -11.57 -3.76
CA GLY A 93 -21.00 -12.77 -4.57
C GLY A 93 -20.97 -12.54 -6.08
N SER A 94 -20.42 -11.41 -6.53
CA SER A 94 -20.21 -11.10 -7.95
C SER A 94 -18.81 -11.49 -8.44
N LEU A 95 -17.94 -11.95 -7.55
CA LEU A 95 -16.58 -12.38 -7.86
C LEU A 95 -16.15 -13.47 -6.88
N THR A 96 -15.60 -14.58 -7.37
CA THR A 96 -14.98 -15.61 -6.52
C THR A 96 -13.51 -15.29 -6.25
N THR A 97 -12.93 -15.92 -5.22
CA THR A 97 -11.48 -15.80 -4.93
C THR A 97 -10.62 -16.30 -6.09
N ASP A 98 -11.05 -17.36 -6.78
CA ASP A 98 -10.33 -17.92 -7.93
C ASP A 98 -10.34 -16.98 -9.14
N GLU A 99 -11.48 -16.33 -9.39
CA GLU A 99 -11.60 -15.29 -10.43
C GLU A 99 -10.72 -14.08 -10.10
N LEU A 100 -10.76 -13.61 -8.84
CA LEU A 100 -9.87 -12.55 -8.38
C LEU A 100 -8.39 -12.91 -8.60
N GLN A 101 -8.00 -14.15 -8.30
CA GLN A 101 -6.64 -14.60 -8.57
C GLN A 101 -6.28 -14.61 -10.06
N ARG A 102 -7.22 -14.97 -10.94
CA ARG A 102 -7.00 -14.91 -12.41
C ARG A 102 -6.81 -13.46 -12.87
N ILE A 103 -7.61 -12.53 -12.37
CA ILE A 103 -7.48 -11.09 -12.61
C ILE A 103 -6.10 -10.59 -12.15
N ASN A 104 -5.72 -10.90 -10.90
CA ASN A 104 -4.43 -10.49 -10.35
C ASN A 104 -3.25 -11.03 -11.16
N ARG A 105 -3.28 -12.32 -11.56
CA ARG A 105 -2.24 -12.91 -12.41
C ARG A 105 -2.16 -12.25 -13.79
N ARG A 106 -3.30 -11.88 -14.37
CA ARG A 106 -3.33 -11.18 -15.65
C ARG A 106 -2.72 -9.78 -15.52
N LEU A 107 -3.09 -9.03 -14.49
CA LEU A 107 -2.51 -7.72 -14.21
C LEU A 107 -0.99 -7.82 -14.01
N GLU A 108 -0.54 -8.78 -13.20
CA GLU A 108 0.88 -9.05 -12.99
C GLU A 108 1.60 -9.38 -14.30
N SER A 109 1.01 -10.22 -15.16
CA SER A 109 1.57 -10.56 -16.46
C SER A 109 1.73 -9.34 -17.37
N LEU A 110 0.73 -8.47 -17.43
CA LEU A 110 0.76 -7.25 -18.24
C LEU A 110 1.85 -6.27 -17.75
N LEU A 111 2.00 -6.12 -16.43
CA LEU A 111 3.07 -5.31 -15.84
C LEU A 111 4.46 -5.93 -16.11
N ALA A 112 4.59 -7.25 -15.94
CA ALA A 112 5.84 -7.97 -16.11
C ALA A 112 6.34 -7.92 -17.57
N GLN A 113 5.43 -7.94 -18.56
CA GLN A 113 5.76 -7.73 -19.97
C GLN A 113 6.44 -6.38 -20.24
N ARG A 114 6.23 -5.39 -19.35
CA ARG A 114 6.86 -4.07 -19.40
C ARG A 114 8.01 -3.92 -18.39
N GLY A 115 8.41 -4.99 -17.72
CA GLY A 115 9.49 -4.99 -16.72
C GLY A 115 9.09 -4.50 -15.33
N ALA A 116 7.81 -4.25 -15.07
CA ALA A 116 7.30 -3.79 -13.78
C ALA A 116 6.83 -4.97 -12.90
N ARG A 117 7.15 -4.93 -11.60
CA ARG A 117 6.66 -5.90 -10.59
C ARG A 117 6.44 -5.23 -9.24
N TRP A 118 5.28 -5.46 -8.63
CA TRP A 118 5.05 -5.15 -7.21
C TRP A 118 5.76 -6.17 -6.30
N ASP A 119 5.96 -5.80 -5.04
CA ASP A 119 6.59 -6.64 -4.02
C ASP A 119 5.56 -7.48 -3.24
N GLU A 120 4.36 -6.96 -3.02
CA GLU A 120 3.24 -7.70 -2.42
C GLU A 120 1.90 -7.14 -2.90
N LEU A 121 0.86 -7.98 -2.90
CA LEU A 121 -0.53 -7.57 -3.11
C LEU A 121 -1.37 -8.05 -1.92
N LEU A 122 -2.00 -7.09 -1.25
CA LEU A 122 -2.93 -7.30 -0.15
C LEU A 122 -4.32 -6.82 -0.59
N TYR A 123 -5.35 -7.58 -0.26
CA TYR A 123 -6.72 -7.20 -0.59
C TYR A 123 -7.68 -7.47 0.56
N CYS A 124 -8.74 -6.67 0.64
CA CYS A 124 -9.82 -6.88 1.60
C CYS A 124 -11.07 -7.41 0.87
N PRO A 125 -11.52 -8.65 1.14
CA PRO A 125 -12.68 -9.25 0.48
C PRO A 125 -14.03 -8.76 1.06
N HIS A 126 -13.99 -8.05 2.19
CA HIS A 126 -15.16 -7.80 3.02
C HIS A 126 -16.05 -6.66 2.54
N HIS A 127 -17.33 -6.73 2.93
CA HIS A 127 -18.29 -5.65 2.81
C HIS A 127 -19.18 -5.56 4.07
N PRO A 128 -19.50 -4.36 4.60
CA PRO A 128 -20.23 -4.23 5.87
C PRO A 128 -21.71 -4.59 5.79
N ARG A 129 -22.27 -4.70 4.59
CA ARG A 129 -23.69 -5.01 4.35
C ARG A 129 -23.87 -6.29 3.56
N MET A 130 -24.89 -7.06 3.92
CA MET A 130 -25.35 -8.21 3.16
C MET A 130 -25.91 -7.78 1.80
N HIS A 131 -25.66 -8.59 0.78
CA HIS A 131 -26.18 -8.41 -0.58
C HIS A 131 -27.04 -9.62 -0.97
N ALA A 132 -27.93 -9.45 -1.95
CA ALA A 132 -28.88 -10.51 -2.36
C ALA A 132 -28.19 -11.83 -2.76
N ARG A 133 -27.01 -11.76 -3.37
CA ARG A 133 -26.14 -12.90 -3.73
C ARG A 133 -24.91 -13.00 -2.82
N GLY A 134 -24.91 -12.31 -1.69
CA GLY A 134 -23.72 -12.11 -0.86
C GLY A 134 -23.20 -13.39 -0.22
N VAL A 135 -21.89 -13.44 -0.02
CA VAL A 135 -21.20 -14.54 0.69
C VAL A 135 -21.06 -14.15 2.15
N THR A 136 -21.86 -14.76 3.03
CA THR A 136 -21.98 -14.40 4.45
C THR A 136 -20.65 -14.32 5.19
N GLU A 137 -19.71 -15.22 4.86
CA GLU A 137 -18.36 -15.25 5.46
C GLU A 137 -17.61 -13.91 5.33
N PHE A 138 -17.84 -13.18 4.24
CA PHE A 138 -17.17 -11.92 3.97
C PHE A 138 -18.01 -10.68 4.30
N VAL A 139 -19.19 -10.85 4.92
CA VAL A 139 -20.03 -9.73 5.35
C VAL A 139 -19.66 -9.33 6.78
N ALA A 140 -18.80 -8.31 6.90
CA ALA A 140 -18.30 -7.85 8.19
C ALA A 140 -17.88 -6.38 8.14
N GLN A 141 -17.95 -5.70 9.29
CA GLN A 141 -17.07 -4.56 9.56
C GLN A 141 -15.66 -5.10 9.82
N CYS A 142 -14.65 -4.49 9.22
CA CYS A 142 -13.28 -4.95 9.34
C CYS A 142 -12.30 -3.79 9.22
N ASP A 143 -11.10 -3.99 9.75
CA ASP A 143 -10.04 -2.98 9.73
C ASP A 143 -9.28 -2.95 8.40
N CYS A 144 -9.48 -3.94 7.52
CA CYS A 144 -8.78 -4.01 6.23
C CYS A 144 -9.43 -3.17 5.13
N ARG A 145 -10.73 -2.91 5.22
CA ARG A 145 -11.45 -2.27 4.11
C ARG A 145 -11.17 -0.78 4.16
N LYS A 146 -10.49 -0.23 3.14
CA LYS A 146 -10.30 1.22 3.01
C LYS A 146 -11.69 1.90 3.10
N PRO A 147 -11.88 2.91 3.96
CA PRO A 147 -10.86 3.81 4.49
C PRO A 147 -10.10 3.34 5.75
N GLU A 148 -10.37 2.16 6.29
CA GLU A 148 -9.56 1.63 7.39
C GLU A 148 -8.13 1.29 6.91
N PRO A 149 -7.10 1.59 7.72
CA PRO A 149 -5.71 1.51 7.28
C PRO A 149 -5.12 0.09 7.37
N GLY A 150 -5.90 -0.94 7.73
CA GLY A 150 -5.38 -2.24 8.12
C GLY A 150 -4.51 -2.94 7.07
N LEU A 151 -4.83 -2.82 5.76
CA LEU A 151 -3.96 -3.37 4.71
C LEU A 151 -2.60 -2.66 4.65
N ILE A 152 -2.58 -1.34 4.83
CA ILE A 152 -1.35 -0.53 4.83
C ILE A 152 -0.50 -0.88 6.06
N LEU A 153 -1.12 -0.94 7.24
CA LEU A 153 -0.45 -1.30 8.50
C LEU A 153 0.13 -2.73 8.44
N GLU A 154 -0.62 -3.68 7.87
CA GLU A 154 -0.16 -5.06 7.72
C GLU A 154 1.02 -5.14 6.74
N GLY A 155 0.95 -4.46 5.59
CA GLY A 155 2.07 -4.39 4.66
C GLY A 155 3.31 -3.74 5.29
N ALA A 156 3.12 -2.67 6.06
CA ALA A 156 4.23 -2.03 6.76
C ALA A 156 4.88 -2.94 7.80
N ARG A 157 4.07 -3.69 8.57
CA ARG A 157 4.55 -4.67 9.54
C ARG A 157 5.33 -5.81 8.86
N ARG A 158 4.81 -6.39 7.77
CA ARG A 158 5.45 -7.50 7.04
C ARG A 158 6.80 -7.09 6.44
N HIS A 159 6.89 -5.85 5.98
CA HIS A 159 8.08 -5.36 5.29
C HIS A 159 8.97 -4.44 6.14
N ALA A 160 8.67 -4.24 7.42
CA ALA A 160 9.40 -3.30 8.29
C ALA A 160 9.56 -1.92 7.63
N VAL A 161 8.44 -1.39 7.11
CA VAL A 161 8.39 -0.10 6.42
C VAL A 161 8.08 1.02 7.41
N ASP A 162 8.74 2.15 7.24
CA ASP A 162 8.39 3.41 7.92
C ASP A 162 7.31 4.16 7.14
N LEU A 163 6.12 4.19 7.73
CA LEU A 163 4.93 4.82 7.15
C LEU A 163 5.09 6.33 6.95
N SER A 164 5.82 7.02 7.84
CA SER A 164 6.02 8.48 7.76
C SER A 164 6.84 8.92 6.54
N ARG A 165 7.58 7.97 5.96
CA ARG A 165 8.41 8.15 4.75
C ARG A 165 7.83 7.39 3.55
N SER A 166 6.59 6.93 3.65
CA SER A 166 5.89 6.13 2.66
C SER A 166 4.69 6.87 2.08
N TRP A 167 4.18 6.34 0.98
CA TRP A 167 3.10 6.93 0.21
C TRP A 167 1.88 6.00 0.15
N MET A 168 0.68 6.57 0.15
CA MET A 168 -0.53 5.92 -0.34
C MET A 168 -0.97 6.63 -1.62
N VAL A 169 -1.06 5.88 -2.71
CA VAL A 169 -1.42 6.36 -4.05
C VAL A 169 -2.69 5.65 -4.50
N GLY A 170 -3.70 6.41 -4.89
CA GLY A 170 -4.97 5.86 -5.37
C GLY A 170 -5.80 6.92 -6.09
N ASP A 171 -6.95 6.54 -6.61
CA ASP A 171 -7.89 7.41 -7.30
C ASP A 171 -9.14 7.72 -6.47
N GLY A 172 -9.30 7.08 -5.31
CA GLY A 172 -10.46 7.22 -4.43
C GLY A 172 -10.21 8.01 -3.15
N ILE A 173 -11.30 8.55 -2.61
CA ILE A 173 -11.35 9.18 -1.27
C ILE A 173 -10.92 8.20 -0.18
N SER A 174 -11.34 6.95 -0.28
CA SER A 174 -10.98 5.91 0.69
C SER A 174 -9.49 5.64 0.74
N ASP A 175 -8.76 5.84 -0.37
CA ASP A 175 -7.30 5.68 -0.41
C ASP A 175 -6.61 6.79 0.37
N VAL A 176 -7.05 8.03 0.16
CA VAL A 176 -6.54 9.18 0.88
C VAL A 176 -6.81 9.04 2.37
N GLN A 177 -8.04 8.69 2.75
CA GLN A 177 -8.40 8.47 4.17
C GLN A 177 -7.55 7.36 4.80
N ALA A 178 -7.40 6.20 4.14
CA ALA A 178 -6.61 5.10 4.65
C ALA A 178 -5.12 5.48 4.80
N GLY A 179 -4.56 6.16 3.80
CA GLY A 179 -3.18 6.65 3.84
C GLY A 179 -2.93 7.62 4.99
N ARG A 180 -3.83 8.60 5.18
CA ARG A 180 -3.75 9.57 6.29
C ARG A 180 -3.83 8.89 7.64
N ARG A 181 -4.79 7.98 7.82
CA ARG A 181 -4.97 7.21 9.07
C ARG A 181 -3.76 6.31 9.37
N ALA A 182 -3.09 5.80 8.34
CA ALA A 182 -1.85 5.03 8.49
C ALA A 182 -0.62 5.92 8.76
N GLY A 183 -0.70 7.23 8.56
CA GLY A 183 0.44 8.14 8.68
C GLY A 183 1.34 8.19 7.44
N CYS A 184 0.85 7.75 6.28
CA CYS A 184 1.52 7.93 5.00
C CYS A 184 1.28 9.34 4.43
N ARG A 185 2.19 9.79 3.56
CA ARG A 185 1.86 10.84 2.59
C ARG A 185 0.85 10.30 1.59
N THR A 186 -0.08 11.14 1.14
CA THR A 186 -1.17 10.75 0.26
C THR A 186 -1.11 11.47 -1.07
N LEU A 187 -1.29 10.71 -2.15
CA LEU A 187 -1.29 11.24 -3.51
C LEU A 187 -2.54 10.72 -4.25
N LEU A 188 -3.47 11.64 -4.52
CA LEU A 188 -4.67 11.35 -5.28
C LEU A 188 -4.40 11.49 -6.78
N VAL A 189 -4.62 10.42 -7.54
CA VAL A 189 -4.54 10.42 -9.00
C VAL A 189 -5.94 10.64 -9.55
N THR A 190 -6.18 11.79 -10.16
CA THR A 190 -7.51 12.14 -10.68
C THR A 190 -7.42 13.02 -11.91
N ARG A 191 -8.29 12.76 -12.88
CA ARG A 191 -8.47 13.62 -14.06
C ARG A 191 -9.46 14.75 -13.82
N LEU A 192 -10.13 14.76 -12.66
CA LEU A 192 -11.05 15.82 -12.30
C LEU A 192 -10.25 17.07 -11.94
N LYS A 193 -10.80 18.23 -12.30
CA LYS A 193 -10.26 19.52 -11.86
C LYS A 193 -10.32 19.58 -10.34
N ILE A 194 -9.18 19.88 -9.72
CA ILE A 194 -9.02 19.87 -8.26
C ILE A 194 -10.01 20.84 -7.62
N GLU A 195 -10.20 22.02 -8.22
CA GLU A 195 -11.13 23.05 -7.74
C GLU A 195 -12.58 22.55 -7.69
N THR A 196 -12.92 21.56 -8.52
CA THR A 196 -14.26 20.96 -8.57
C THR A 196 -14.48 19.98 -7.41
N ILE A 197 -13.43 19.32 -6.92
CA ILE A 197 -13.53 18.25 -5.92
C ILE A 197 -13.01 18.67 -4.53
N GLU A 198 -12.25 19.76 -4.42
CA GLU A 198 -11.65 20.25 -3.16
C GLU A 198 -12.66 20.33 -2.01
N ARG A 199 -13.81 20.95 -2.26
CA ARG A 199 -14.84 21.09 -1.24
C ARG A 199 -15.38 19.73 -0.80
N PHE A 200 -15.54 18.79 -1.72
CA PHE A 200 -16.02 17.44 -1.41
C PHE A 200 -14.98 16.64 -0.64
N LEU A 201 -13.71 16.69 -1.05
CA LEU A 201 -12.59 16.05 -0.34
C LEU A 201 -12.47 16.57 1.10
N SER A 202 -12.62 17.88 1.30
CA SER A 202 -12.58 18.49 2.63
C SER A 202 -13.74 18.02 3.52
N LEU A 203 -14.96 17.96 2.98
CA LEU A 203 -16.13 17.48 3.72
C LEU A 203 -16.01 16.01 4.14
N GLU A 204 -15.32 15.20 3.35
CA GLU A 204 -15.05 13.79 3.64
C GLU A 204 -13.74 13.58 4.43
N GLU A 205 -13.12 14.63 4.97
CA GLU A 205 -11.83 14.54 5.69
C GLU A 205 -10.71 13.85 4.89
N ALA A 206 -10.74 14.01 3.56
CA ALA A 206 -9.94 13.28 2.59
C ALA A 206 -9.11 14.21 1.70
N THR A 207 -8.63 15.33 2.24
CA THR A 207 -7.69 16.22 1.53
C THR A 207 -6.33 15.51 1.39
N PRO A 208 -5.87 15.20 0.16
CA PRO A 208 -4.58 14.56 -0.05
C PRO A 208 -3.45 15.57 0.13
N ASP A 209 -2.25 15.09 0.44
CA ASP A 209 -1.04 15.93 0.49
C ASP A 209 -0.64 16.41 -0.92
N TYR A 210 -0.88 15.56 -1.92
CA TYR A 210 -0.58 15.85 -3.32
C TYR A 210 -1.68 15.32 -4.25
N THR A 211 -1.77 15.92 -5.42
CA THR A 211 -2.69 15.51 -6.50
C THR A 211 -1.93 15.40 -7.81
N ALA A 212 -2.26 14.41 -8.62
CA ALA A 212 -1.69 14.21 -9.95
C ALA A 212 -2.77 13.88 -10.98
N THR A 213 -2.58 14.33 -12.21
CA THR A 213 -3.50 14.03 -13.33
C THR A 213 -3.39 12.61 -13.86
N ASP A 214 -2.24 11.99 -13.65
CA ASP A 214 -1.87 10.65 -14.10
C ASP A 214 -0.66 10.13 -13.31
N LEU A 215 -0.29 8.87 -13.55
CA LEU A 215 0.82 8.23 -12.87
C LEU A 215 2.20 8.77 -13.26
N PHE A 216 2.37 9.40 -14.42
CA PHE A 216 3.63 10.05 -14.75
C PHE A 216 3.83 11.30 -13.90
N ALA A 217 2.79 12.12 -13.74
CA ALA A 217 2.80 13.25 -12.84
C ALA A 217 2.99 12.82 -11.38
N ALA A 218 2.33 11.72 -10.95
CA ALA A 218 2.52 11.16 -9.62
C ALA A 218 3.98 10.75 -9.36
N LEU A 219 4.61 10.05 -10.31
CA LEU A 219 6.01 9.65 -10.21
C LEU A 219 6.94 10.86 -10.09
N ARG A 220 6.72 11.92 -10.89
CA ARG A 220 7.52 13.15 -10.79
C ARG A 220 7.43 13.77 -9.39
N ILE A 221 6.22 13.90 -8.85
CA ILE A 221 6.01 14.43 -7.49
C ILE A 221 6.76 13.60 -6.45
N ILE A 222 6.62 12.27 -6.47
CA ILE A 222 7.31 11.39 -5.52
C ILE A 222 8.82 11.54 -5.64
N ARG A 223 9.35 11.63 -6.87
CA ARG A 223 10.79 11.83 -7.11
C ARG A 223 11.28 13.15 -6.52
N ASP A 224 10.58 14.24 -6.80
CA ASP A 224 10.99 15.59 -6.40
C ASP A 224 10.98 15.69 -4.86
N VAL A 225 9.91 15.22 -4.21
CA VAL A 225 9.82 15.17 -2.74
C VAL A 225 10.88 14.26 -2.11
N THR A 226 11.24 13.16 -2.79
CA THR A 226 12.29 12.25 -2.32
C THR A 226 13.67 12.90 -2.40
N ALA A 227 13.94 13.68 -3.46
CA ALA A 227 15.19 14.42 -3.62
C ALA A 227 15.36 15.48 -2.52
N ASP A 228 14.30 16.25 -2.24
CA ASP A 228 14.32 17.29 -1.20
C ASP A 228 14.53 16.74 0.21
N SER A 229 14.09 15.50 0.47
CA SER A 229 14.26 14.84 1.78
C SER A 229 15.65 14.21 1.96
N SER A 230 16.50 14.23 0.93
CA SER A 230 17.82 13.59 0.90
C SER A 230 18.99 14.58 0.88
N GLY A 231 18.71 15.89 0.73
CA GLY A 231 19.68 16.98 0.86
C GLY A 231 19.64 17.60 2.25
#